data_AF-A0A2V8JLC2-F1
#
_entry.id   AF-A0A2V8JLC2-F1
#
_cell.length_a   1.000
_cell.length_b   1.000
_cell.length_c   1.000
_cell.angle_alpha   90.00
_cell.angle_beta   90.00
_cell.angle_gamma   90.00
#
_symmetry.space_group_name_H-M   'P 1'
#
loop_
_entity.id
_entity.type
_entity.pdbx_description
1 polymer ?
#
loop_
_entity_poly.entity_id
_entity_poly.type
_entity_poly.pdbx_seq_one_letter_code
_entity_poly.pdbx_strand_id
1 'polypeptide(L)'
;MSAAALIVAIAAVMRLQWRNAISAIARDARLQPSPNAGYPEAALAGALGVQLGGLNYYFGEPVQKPFLGDAIHPLHWHSFMRVRCLLYGVSASSYLLVGIWLQLL
;
A
#
# COMPACT_ATOMS: atom_id res chain seq x y z
N MET A 1 2.14 9.44 4.62
CA MET A 1 3.57 9.07 4.49
C MET A 1 3.99 7.99 5.50
N SER A 2 3.63 8.10 6.79
CA SER A 2 3.97 7.11 7.83
C SER A 2 3.51 5.67 7.52
N ALA A 3 2.25 5.50 7.09
CA ALA A 3 1.73 4.17 6.73
C ALA A 3 2.49 3.52 5.56
N ALA A 4 2.89 4.30 4.55
CA ALA A 4 3.62 3.77 3.39
C ALA A 4 5.02 3.27 3.77
N ALA A 5 5.71 3.95 4.69
CA ALA A 5 7.00 3.49 5.20
C ALA A 5 6.87 2.16 5.95
N LEU A 6 5.83 2.00 6.77
CA LEU A 6 5.54 0.72 7.43
C LEU A 6 5.17 -0.36 6.41
N ILE A 7 4.40 -0.06 5.37
CA ILE A 7 4.10 -1.02 4.29
C ILE A 7 5.40 -1.50 3.63
N VAL A 8 6.34 -0.60 3.30
CA VAL A 8 7.64 -0.97 2.72
C VAL A 8 8.44 -1.86 3.67
N ALA A 9 8.50 -1.51 4.97
CA ALA A 9 9.22 -2.30 5.97
C ALA A 9 8.63 -3.70 6.14
N ILE A 10 7.31 -3.82 6.30
CA ILE A 10 6.63 -5.11 6.42
C ILE A 10 6.73 -5.92 5.12
N ALA A 11 6.65 -5.28 3.95
CA ALA A 11 6.89 -5.92 2.68
C ALA A 11 8.31 -6.52 2.59
N ALA A 12 9.32 -5.82 3.11
CA ALA A 12 10.68 -6.35 3.16
C ALA A 12 10.79 -7.57 4.09
N VAL A 13 10.19 -7.53 5.28
CA VAL A 13 10.13 -8.66 6.23
C VAL A 13 9.43 -9.87 5.61
N MET A 14 8.32 -9.64 4.91
CA MET A 14 7.54 -10.68 4.23
C MET A 14 8.17 -11.16 2.91
N ARG A 15 9.34 -10.61 2.51
CA ARG A 15 10.01 -10.89 1.22
C ARG A 15 9.14 -10.62 -0.01
N LEU A 16 8.29 -9.60 0.09
CA LEU A 16 7.53 -9.03 -1.03
C LEU A 16 8.40 -8.03 -1.82
N GLN A 17 7.82 -7.41 -2.85
CA GLN A 17 8.54 -6.52 -3.78
C GLN A 17 8.73 -5.10 -3.20
N TRP A 18 9.36 -5.00 -2.02
CA TRP A 18 9.53 -3.73 -1.29
C TRP A 18 10.28 -2.64 -2.09
N ARG A 19 11.18 -3.02 -3.00
CA ARG A 19 11.85 -2.08 -3.91
C ARG A 19 10.85 -1.45 -4.88
N ASN A 20 9.96 -2.26 -5.43
CA ASN A 20 8.89 -1.79 -6.31
C ASN A 20 7.88 -0.95 -5.53
N ALA A 21 7.64 -1.24 -4.25
CA ALA A 21 6.84 -0.37 -3.37
C ALA A 21 7.46 1.04 -3.27
N ILE A 22 8.78 1.16 -3.07
CA ILE A 22 9.47 2.45 -3.03
C ILE A 22 9.35 3.18 -4.38
N SER A 23 9.60 2.48 -5.49
CA SER A 23 9.48 3.05 -6.84
C SER A 23 8.05 3.53 -7.14
N ALA A 24 7.03 2.73 -6.79
CA ALA A 24 5.63 3.08 -6.98
C ALA A 24 5.23 4.28 -6.10
N ILE A 25 5.69 4.36 -4.85
CA ILE A 25 5.45 5.54 -4.01
C ILE A 25 6.00 6.80 -4.67
N ALA A 26 7.25 6.74 -5.14
CA ALA A 26 7.91 7.91 -5.73
C ALA A 26 7.23 8.40 -7.02
N ARG A 27 6.79 7.46 -7.86
CA ARG A 27 6.19 7.73 -9.17
C ARG A 27 4.69 8.04 -9.11
N ASP A 28 3.94 7.28 -8.29
CA ASP A 28 2.49 7.17 -8.45
C ASP A 28 1.70 7.80 -7.30
N ALA A 29 2.27 7.93 -6.09
CA ALA A 29 1.52 8.37 -4.90
C ALA A 29 0.87 9.75 -5.03
N ARG A 30 1.47 10.65 -5.81
CA ARG A 30 0.98 12.02 -6.04
C ARG A 30 -0.11 12.11 -7.10
N LEU A 31 -0.39 11.02 -7.82
CA LEU A 31 -1.47 10.97 -8.80
C LEU A 31 -2.85 10.96 -8.12
N GLN A 32 -2.91 10.44 -6.89
CA GLN A 32 -4.15 10.41 -6.11
C GLN A 32 -4.39 11.76 -5.43
N PRO A 33 -5.63 12.29 -5.39
CA PRO A 33 -5.93 13.60 -4.78
C PRO A 33 -5.58 13.67 -3.29
N SER A 34 -5.74 12.55 -2.57
CA SER A 34 -5.45 12.46 -1.15
C SER A 34 -4.10 11.80 -0.91
N PRO A 35 -3.12 12.47 -0.27
CA PRO A 35 -1.85 11.84 0.10
C PRO A 35 -2.03 10.74 1.15
N ASN A 36 -3.10 10.80 1.95
CA ASN A 36 -3.42 9.76 2.92
C ASN A 36 -3.89 8.46 2.24
N ALA A 37 -4.39 8.55 1.01
CA ALA A 37 -4.72 7.39 0.19
C ALA A 37 -3.57 7.03 -0.76
N GLY A 38 -3.01 8.00 -1.49
CA GLY A 38 -2.06 7.77 -2.58
C GLY A 38 -0.76 7.09 -2.16
N TYR A 39 -0.13 7.53 -1.07
CA TYR A 39 1.11 6.94 -0.57
C TYR A 39 0.94 5.46 -0.16
N PRO A 40 -0.01 5.09 0.70
CA PRO A 40 -0.20 3.68 1.07
C PRO A 40 -0.74 2.82 -0.08
N GLU A 41 -1.61 3.34 -0.96
CA GLU A 41 -2.10 2.59 -2.13
C GLU A 41 -0.96 2.26 -3.10
N ALA A 42 -0.10 3.24 -3.43
CA ALA A 42 1.06 3.02 -4.28
C ALA A 42 2.07 2.06 -3.64
N ALA A 43 2.30 2.18 -2.34
CA ALA A 43 3.16 1.25 -1.59
C ALA A 43 2.64 -0.20 -1.66
N LEU A 44 1.32 -0.38 -1.46
CA LEU A 44 0.69 -1.69 -1.51
C LEU A 44 0.75 -2.30 -2.92
N ALA A 45 0.42 -1.52 -3.95
CA ALA A 45 0.48 -1.94 -5.34
C ALA A 45 1.88 -2.42 -5.72
N GLY A 46 2.90 -1.60 -5.42
CA GLY A 46 4.29 -1.94 -5.68
C GLY A 46 4.78 -3.14 -4.85
N ALA A 47 4.40 -3.25 -3.57
CA ALA A 47 4.80 -4.39 -2.72
C ALA A 47 4.26 -5.73 -3.27
N LEU A 48 3.04 -5.73 -3.80
CA LEU A 48 2.40 -6.93 -4.34
C LEU A 48 2.78 -7.20 -5.81
N GLY A 49 3.40 -6.23 -6.50
CA GLY A 49 3.67 -6.31 -7.93
C GLY A 49 2.39 -6.33 -8.75
N VAL A 50 1.37 -5.59 -8.32
CA VAL A 50 0.08 -5.47 -9.02
C VAL A 50 -0.19 -4.02 -9.40
N GLN A 51 -1.10 -3.83 -10.35
CA GLN A 51 -1.59 -2.51 -10.70
C GLN A 51 -2.96 -2.27 -10.07
N LEU A 52 -3.12 -1.13 -9.39
CA LEU A 52 -4.38 -0.66 -8.83
C LEU A 52 -4.87 0.58 -9.57
N GLY A 53 -6.12 0.98 -9.33
CA GLY A 53 -6.76 2.10 -10.01
C GLY A 53 -7.47 1.64 -11.29
N GLY A 54 -7.48 2.50 -12.31
CA GLY A 54 -8.23 2.22 -13.53
C GLY A 54 -9.71 2.62 -13.41
N LEU A 55 -10.56 1.92 -14.18
CA LEU A 55 -11.99 2.20 -14.21
C LEU A 55 -12.67 1.63 -12.96
N ASN A 56 -13.21 2.53 -12.13
CA ASN A 56 -14.05 2.18 -10.99
C ASN A 56 -15.50 2.60 -11.25
N TYR A 57 -16.43 2.03 -10.50
CA TYR A 57 -17.84 2.45 -10.53
C TYR A 57 -18.25 2.91 -9.13
N TYR A 58 -18.75 4.15 -9.03
CA TYR A 58 -19.28 4.71 -7.79
C TYR A 58 -20.72 5.12 -8.01
N PHE A 59 -21.65 4.57 -7.22
CA PHE A 59 -23.09 4.81 -7.39
C PHE A 59 -23.60 4.53 -8.82
N GLY A 60 -22.97 3.58 -9.52
CA GLY A 60 -23.27 3.24 -10.92
C GLY A 60 -22.51 4.08 -11.96
N GLU A 61 -21.87 5.18 -11.55
CA GLU A 61 -21.13 6.07 -12.46
C GLU A 61 -19.67 5.63 -12.64
N PRO A 62 -19.18 5.54 -13.89
CA PRO A 62 -17.78 5.24 -14.15
C PRO A 62 -16.87 6.40 -13.74
N VAL A 63 -15.84 6.10 -12.94
CA VAL A 63 -14.81 7.03 -12.51
C VAL A 63 -13.44 6.46 -12.87
N GLN A 64 -12.74 7.15 -13.77
CA GLN A 64 -11.38 6.79 -14.14
C GLN A 64 -10.41 7.27 -13.05
N LYS A 65 -9.74 6.34 -12.37
CA LYS A 65 -8.66 6.65 -11.42
C LYS A 65 -7.30 6.45 -12.10
N PRO A 66 -6.26 7.18 -11.67
CA PRO A 66 -4.90 6.92 -12.12
C PRO A 66 -4.46 5.52 -11.74
N PHE A 67 -3.62 4.91 -12.58
CA PHE A 67 -3.00 3.64 -12.25
C PHE A 67 -1.87 3.82 -11.24
N LEU A 68 -1.77 2.89 -10.29
CA LEU A 68 -0.72 2.85 -9.27
C LEU A 68 -0.01 1.50 -9.34
N GLY A 69 1.31 1.50 -9.34
CA GLY A 69 2.12 0.29 -9.47
C GLY A 69 2.14 -0.31 -10.88
N ASP A 70 2.74 -1.49 -10.98
CA ASP A 70 3.03 -2.18 -12.24
C ASP A 70 2.33 -3.55 -12.26
N ALA A 71 1.77 -3.95 -13.41
CA ALA A 71 1.04 -5.21 -13.60
C ALA A 71 1.99 -6.42 -13.78
N ILE A 72 2.93 -6.62 -12.85
CA ILE A 72 3.90 -7.74 -12.87
C ILE A 72 3.18 -9.07 -12.62
N HIS A 73 2.18 -9.05 -11.75
CA HIS A 73 1.30 -10.15 -11.45
C HIS A 73 -0.16 -9.74 -11.64
N PRO A 74 -1.03 -10.63 -12.15
CA PRO A 74 -2.45 -10.37 -12.18
C PRO A 74 -3.01 -10.23 -10.76
N LEU A 75 -3.96 -9.31 -10.57
CA LEU A 75 -4.66 -9.18 -9.31
C LEU A 75 -5.57 -10.40 -9.12
N HIS A 76 -5.17 -11.30 -8.21
CA HIS A 76 -5.89 -12.54 -7.95
C HIS A 76 -6.41 -12.58 -6.51
N TRP A 77 -7.48 -13.34 -6.25
CA TRP A 77 -8.00 -13.48 -4.90
C TRP A 77 -6.98 -13.99 -3.87
N HIS A 78 -6.00 -14.78 -4.32
CA HIS A 78 -4.91 -15.24 -3.47
C HIS A 78 -4.02 -14.10 -2.91
N SER A 79 -3.97 -12.95 -3.59
CA SER A 79 -3.28 -11.76 -3.08
C SER A 79 -3.95 -11.19 -1.82
N PHE A 80 -5.23 -11.50 -1.57
CA PHE A 80 -5.97 -11.02 -0.41
C PHE A 80 -5.33 -11.44 0.92
N MET A 81 -4.74 -12.65 0.99
CA MET A 81 -4.02 -13.09 2.19
C MET A 81 -2.80 -12.20 2.45
N ARG A 82 -2.03 -11.88 1.40
CA ARG A 82 -0.85 -11.01 1.51
C ARG A 82 -1.24 -9.58 1.90
N VAL A 83 -2.32 -9.05 1.33
CA VAL A 83 -2.90 -7.74 1.69
C VAL A 83 -3.26 -7.72 3.19
N ARG A 84 -3.96 -8.75 3.69
CA ARG A 84 -4.34 -8.84 5.10
C ARG A 84 -3.13 -8.92 6.02
N CYS A 85 -2.12 -9.72 5.68
CA CYS A 85 -0.88 -9.79 6.45
C CYS A 85 -0.16 -8.43 6.50
N LEU A 86 -0.07 -7.73 5.37
CA LEU A 86 0.47 -6.36 5.34
C LEU A 86 -0.33 -5.42 6.24
N LEU A 87 -1.66 -5.43 6.12
CA LEU A 87 -2.54 -4.57 6.91
C LEU A 87 -2.36 -4.82 8.42
N TYR A 88 -2.46 -6.07 8.87
CA TYR A 88 -2.29 -6.40 10.29
C TYR A 88 -0.86 -6.14 10.78
N GLY A 89 0.16 -6.39 9.95
CA GLY A 89 1.55 -6.07 10.28
C GLY A 89 1.77 -4.57 10.50
N VAL A 90 1.20 -3.73 9.63
CA VAL A 90 1.24 -2.26 9.76
C VAL A 90 0.48 -1.81 11.01
N SER A 91 -0.72 -2.33 11.25
CA SER A 91 -1.51 -2.01 12.44
C SER A 91 -0.79 -2.39 13.73
N ALA A 92 -0.31 -3.63 13.84
CA ALA A 92 0.42 -4.11 15.01
C ALA A 92 1.68 -3.28 15.28
N SER A 93 2.46 -2.99 14.23
CA SER A 93 3.66 -2.15 14.35
C SER A 93 3.32 -0.73 14.79
N SER A 94 2.21 -0.17 14.30
CA SER A 94 1.77 1.16 14.70
C SER A 94 1.41 1.21 16.19
N TYR A 95 0.63 0.24 16.68
CA TYR A 95 0.29 0.15 18.10
C TYR A 95 1.52 -0.07 18.98
N LEU A 96 2.45 -0.91 18.55
CA LEU A 96 3.70 -1.17 19.28
C LEU A 96 4.55 0.10 19.39
N LEU A 97 4.73 0.85 18.30
CA LEU A 97 5.49 2.09 18.30
C LEU A 97 4.86 3.14 19.24
N VAL A 98 3.54 3.28 19.22
CA VAL A 98 2.83 4.17 20.14
C VAL A 98 2.99 3.71 21.58
N GLY A 99 2.86 2.41 21.86
CA GLY A 99 3.02 1.84 23.20
C GLY A 99 4.41 2.10 23.78
N ILE A 100 5.48 1.90 22.98
CA ILE A 100 6.85 2.20 23.38
C ILE A 100 7.03 3.70 23.65
N TRP A 101 6.50 4.56 22.76
CA TRP A 101 6.60 6.00 22.93
C TRP A 101 5.96 6.48 24.23
N LEU A 102 4.78 5.94 24.58
CA LEU A 102 4.08 6.26 25.83
C LEU A 102 4.84 5.84 27.10
N GLN A 103 5.68 4.80 27.02
CA GLN A 103 6.51 4.35 28.16
C GLN A 103 7.76 5.21 28.39
N LEU A 104 8.15 6.01 27.39
CA LEU A 104 9.33 6.87 27.42
C LEU A 104 9.00 8.32 27.81
N LEU A 105 7.72 8.64 27.99
CA LEU A 105 7.21 9.90 28.54
C LEU A 105 7.17 9.84 30.07
#